data_AF-A0A922XL08-F1
#
_entry.id   AF-A0A922XL08-F1
#
_cell.length_a   1.000
_cell.length_b   1.000
_cell.length_c   1.000
_cell.angle_alpha   90.00
_cell.angle_beta   90.00
_cell.angle_gamma   90.00
#
_symmetry.space_group_name_H-M   'P 1'
#
loop_
_entity.id
_entity.type
_entity.pdbx_description
1 polymer ?
#
loop_
_entity_poly.entity_id
_entity_poly.type
_entity_poly.pdbx_seq_one_letter_code
_entity_poly.pdbx_strand_id
1 'polypeptide(L)'
;MADKGRRGASRVGKRGKPARTGKALPRTPSRTPPRTPPRTPLAPPTALGAPQPAPPDGPRTRRTRRASAQPPAEGGLVYVLSRAGLRQIDALCVERYGLPTIALMENAAAQVAAVAERMLLERPGPVLVVCGRGNNGGDGLAAARHLHNAGHATAVLLAAEPARFGGDAAAQLSVVQRMGLRVGVTNPADPRAAFGALWRDLPDPVLVIDALLGTGAEGPIDPQGPAAHLIGAINEARRLGARVLAVDLPSGMDADTGRGLGPANAPLVSADATVSMVGWKQGFLSAGAAAALGEVMIADIGCPRELVRRIGRPLTGVELRPRRAAGPHGAPDTPSDPEPSGLDGAN
;
A
#
# COMPACT_ATOMS: atom_id res chain seq x y z
N MET A 1 61.56 -3.86 -37.18
CA MET A 1 62.15 -2.64 -37.74
C MET A 1 61.89 -1.50 -36.77
N ALA A 2 62.93 -0.74 -36.43
CA ALA A 2 62.92 0.49 -35.63
C ALA A 2 62.00 1.57 -36.29
N ASP A 3 61.64 2.71 -35.72
CA ASP A 3 62.39 3.61 -34.86
C ASP A 3 61.45 4.71 -34.28
N LYS A 4 61.96 5.36 -33.24
CA LYS A 4 61.52 6.52 -32.47
C LYS A 4 61.36 7.80 -33.31
N GLY A 5 60.74 8.83 -32.70
CA GLY A 5 61.13 10.23 -32.91
C GLY A 5 59.97 11.24 -32.82
N ARG A 6 59.81 11.92 -31.67
CA ARG A 6 60.21 13.32 -31.38
C ARG A 6 59.29 14.39 -32.01
N ARG A 7 58.55 15.11 -31.17
CA ARG A 7 58.84 16.46 -30.59
C ARG A 7 58.83 17.60 -31.62
N GLY A 8 58.02 18.63 -31.35
CA GLY A 8 58.15 19.94 -31.99
C GLY A 8 57.13 20.95 -31.46
N ALA A 9 57.54 21.75 -30.48
CA ALA A 9 56.85 22.97 -30.08
C ALA A 9 57.18 24.11 -31.05
N SER A 10 56.28 25.08 -31.24
CA SER A 10 56.63 26.52 -31.06
C SER A 10 55.46 27.49 -31.21
N ARG A 11 55.60 28.55 -30.40
CA ARG A 11 54.77 29.72 -30.14
C ARG A 11 54.75 30.77 -31.28
N VAL A 12 53.95 31.81 -31.01
CA VAL A 12 54.05 33.24 -31.44
C VAL A 12 53.25 33.56 -32.72
N GLY A 13 52.45 34.63 -32.84
CA GLY A 13 52.07 35.76 -31.99
C GLY A 13 50.98 36.56 -32.73
N LYS A 14 50.05 37.22 -32.03
CA LYS A 14 50.03 38.68 -31.73
C LYS A 14 49.09 39.51 -32.65
N ARG A 15 48.25 40.31 -31.97
CA ARG A 15 47.57 41.57 -32.39
C ARG A 15 46.29 41.39 -33.23
N GLY A 16 45.19 42.11 -33.03
CA GLY A 16 44.88 43.24 -32.15
C GLY A 16 43.37 43.57 -32.20
N LYS A 17 42.88 44.27 -31.18
CA LYS A 17 41.51 44.84 -31.07
C LYS A 17 41.34 46.08 -31.98
N PRO A 18 40.09 46.51 -32.25
CA PRO A 18 39.44 47.58 -31.45
C PRO A 18 37.97 47.20 -31.06
N ALA A 19 37.44 47.47 -29.84
CA ALA A 19 36.84 48.72 -29.31
C ALA A 19 35.77 49.32 -30.26
N ARG A 20 34.51 49.65 -29.95
CA ARG A 20 33.62 49.88 -28.78
C ARG A 20 32.18 49.62 -29.34
N THR A 21 31.13 49.32 -28.56
CA THR A 21 30.21 50.32 -27.96
C THR A 21 29.28 49.62 -26.97
N GLY A 22 29.11 50.24 -25.80
CA GLY A 22 28.20 49.78 -24.75
C GLY A 22 26.73 49.94 -25.11
N LYS A 23 25.92 49.02 -24.60
CA LYS A 23 24.51 49.27 -24.28
C LYS A 23 24.30 48.90 -22.81
N ALA A 24 23.86 49.90 -22.06
CA ALA A 24 23.54 49.83 -20.65
C ALA A 24 22.34 48.89 -20.42
N LEU A 25 22.47 48.02 -19.42
CA LEU A 25 21.36 47.25 -18.87
C LEU A 25 20.49 48.18 -18.00
N PRO A 26 19.15 48.08 -18.07
CA PRO A 26 18.26 48.92 -17.27
C PRO A 26 18.39 48.57 -15.78
N ARG A 27 18.60 49.61 -14.96
CA ARG A 27 18.64 49.52 -13.50
C ARG A 27 17.23 49.21 -12.99
N THR A 28 17.08 48.09 -12.31
CA THR A 28 15.88 47.75 -11.54
C THR A 28 15.75 48.70 -10.35
N PRO A 29 14.54 49.20 -10.03
CA PRO A 29 14.34 50.03 -8.85
C PRO A 29 14.49 49.18 -7.58
N SER A 30 15.29 49.68 -6.63
CA SER A 30 15.48 49.08 -5.31
C SER A 30 14.14 49.05 -4.56
N ARG A 31 13.58 47.85 -4.34
CA ARG A 31 12.49 47.67 -3.38
C ARG A 31 13.07 47.71 -1.98
N THR A 32 12.76 48.78 -1.26
CA THR A 32 12.87 48.89 0.20
C THR A 32 12.10 47.72 0.83
N PRO A 33 12.66 47.04 1.86
CA PRO A 33 11.90 46.02 2.59
C PRO A 33 10.72 46.68 3.32
N PRO A 34 9.55 46.02 3.43
CA PRO A 34 8.42 46.57 4.17
C PRO A 34 8.78 46.68 5.66
N ARG A 35 8.46 47.85 6.25
CA ARG A 35 8.56 48.11 7.69
C ARG A 35 7.70 47.10 8.44
N THR A 36 8.30 46.42 9.41
CA THR A 36 7.60 45.61 10.41
C THR A 36 6.60 46.50 11.17
N PRO A 37 5.33 46.12 11.32
CA PRO A 37 4.41 46.85 12.18
C PRO A 37 4.85 46.74 13.65
N PRO A 38 4.58 47.76 14.49
CA PRO A 38 4.91 47.70 15.91
C PRO A 38 4.16 46.55 16.59
N ARG A 39 4.88 45.78 17.41
CA ARG A 39 4.29 44.75 18.28
C ARG A 39 3.34 45.41 19.27
N THR A 40 2.04 45.15 19.14
CA THR A 40 1.07 45.41 20.20
C THR A 40 1.43 44.52 21.41
N PRO A 41 1.51 45.05 22.64
CA PRO A 41 1.68 44.20 23.82
C PRO A 41 0.45 43.28 23.96
N LEU A 42 0.68 41.98 24.10
CA LEU A 42 -0.38 41.05 24.52
C LEU A 42 -0.87 41.49 25.90
N ALA A 43 -2.19 41.63 26.05
CA ALA A 43 -2.83 41.78 27.34
C ALA A 43 -2.52 40.55 28.22
N PRO A 44 -2.31 40.71 29.55
CA PRO A 44 -2.09 39.59 30.45
C PRO A 44 -3.34 38.69 30.47
N PRO A 45 -3.19 37.36 30.61
CA PRO A 45 -4.33 36.47 30.67
C PRO A 45 -5.19 36.80 31.90
N THR A 46 -6.45 37.11 31.65
CA THR A 46 -7.48 37.25 32.68
C THR A 46 -7.59 35.92 33.44
N ALA A 47 -7.51 36.00 34.77
CA ALA A 47 -7.63 34.85 35.65
C ALA A 47 -8.91 34.06 35.36
N LEU A 48 -8.75 32.80 34.93
CA LEU A 48 -9.83 31.82 34.90
C LEU A 48 -10.31 31.61 36.33
N GLY A 49 -11.58 31.96 36.57
CA GLY A 49 -12.25 31.76 37.84
C GLY A 49 -12.18 30.31 38.31
N ALA A 50 -12.10 30.13 39.63
CA ALA A 50 -12.04 28.83 40.28
C ALA A 50 -13.17 27.88 39.82
N PRO A 51 -12.90 26.57 39.69
CA PRO A 51 -13.92 25.60 39.30
C PRO A 51 -14.99 25.47 40.40
N GLN A 52 -16.26 25.57 40.01
CA GLN A 52 -17.37 25.22 40.91
C GLN A 52 -17.36 23.71 41.22
N PRO A 53 -17.72 23.30 42.44
CA PRO A 53 -17.79 21.88 42.80
C PRO A 53 -18.93 21.18 42.06
N ALA A 54 -18.65 19.96 41.59
CA ALA A 54 -19.61 19.11 40.91
C ALA A 54 -20.77 18.70 41.85
N PRO A 55 -22.01 18.57 41.35
CA PRO A 55 -23.13 18.05 42.13
C PRO A 55 -22.95 16.54 42.43
N PRO A 56 -23.54 16.02 43.53
CA PRO A 56 -23.31 14.65 43.99
C PRO A 56 -23.87 13.60 43.02
N ASP A 57 -23.12 12.48 42.88
CA ASP A 57 -23.46 11.32 42.04
C ASP A 57 -24.81 10.70 42.45
N GLY A 58 -25.83 10.90 41.61
CA GLY A 58 -27.05 10.09 41.60
C GLY A 58 -26.81 8.72 40.95
N PRO A 59 -27.66 7.71 41.22
CA PRO A 59 -27.42 6.34 40.82
C PRO A 59 -27.30 6.22 39.29
N ARG A 60 -26.11 5.82 38.82
CA ARG A 60 -25.80 5.61 37.41
C ARG A 60 -26.56 4.39 36.89
N THR A 61 -27.77 4.61 36.36
CA THR A 61 -28.42 3.62 35.51
C THR A 61 -27.56 3.41 34.27
N ARG A 62 -27.00 2.20 34.15
CA ARG A 62 -26.18 1.74 33.03
C ARG A 62 -27.03 1.79 31.75
N ARG A 63 -27.08 2.94 31.07
CA ARG A 63 -27.57 3.05 29.69
C ARG A 63 -26.56 2.31 28.83
N THR A 64 -26.82 1.02 28.61
CA THR A 64 -26.22 0.27 27.53
C THR A 64 -26.49 1.06 26.24
N ARG A 65 -25.43 1.66 25.68
CA ARG A 65 -25.46 2.04 24.27
C ARG A 65 -25.74 0.75 23.53
N ARG A 66 -26.98 0.55 23.07
CA ARG A 66 -27.27 -0.38 21.99
C ARG A 66 -26.34 0.04 20.85
N ALA A 67 -25.24 -0.69 20.69
CA ALA A 67 -24.58 -0.77 19.41
C ALA A 67 -25.70 -1.04 18.41
N SER A 68 -25.81 -0.21 17.40
CA SER A 68 -26.66 -0.47 16.25
C SER A 68 -26.14 -1.76 15.62
N ALA A 69 -26.68 -2.89 16.08
CA ALA A 69 -26.50 -4.17 15.46
C ALA A 69 -26.99 -4.00 14.02
N GLN A 70 -26.04 -4.03 13.08
CA GLN A 70 -26.36 -4.20 11.68
C GLN A 70 -27.28 -5.43 11.56
N PRO A 71 -28.31 -5.38 10.69
CA PRO A 71 -29.18 -6.53 10.49
C PRO A 71 -28.32 -7.72 10.05
N PRO A 72 -28.70 -8.96 10.44
CA PRO A 72 -27.96 -10.15 10.04
C PRO A 72 -27.90 -10.22 8.52
N ALA A 73 -26.73 -10.58 7.99
CA ALA A 73 -26.52 -10.72 6.56
C ALA A 73 -27.38 -11.88 6.03
N GLU A 74 -28.45 -11.55 5.29
CA GLU A 74 -29.02 -12.47 4.30
C GLU A 74 -27.86 -13.02 3.45
N GLY A 75 -27.83 -14.35 3.25
CA GLY A 75 -26.77 -15.08 2.54
C GLY A 75 -26.21 -14.30 1.37
N GLY A 76 -25.06 -13.64 1.61
CA GLY A 76 -24.61 -12.55 0.77
C GLY A 76 -24.10 -13.08 -0.56
N LEU A 77 -24.77 -12.73 -1.66
CA LEU A 77 -24.25 -12.94 -3.01
C LEU A 77 -22.83 -12.39 -3.09
N VAL A 78 -21.87 -13.26 -3.41
CA VAL A 78 -20.49 -12.86 -3.71
C VAL A 78 -20.45 -12.36 -5.15
N TYR A 79 -19.81 -11.22 -5.39
CA TYR A 79 -19.66 -10.67 -6.74
C TYR A 79 -18.22 -10.85 -7.24
N VAL A 80 -18.12 -11.24 -8.50
CA VAL A 80 -16.88 -11.44 -9.24
C VAL A 80 -16.75 -10.32 -10.25
N LEU A 81 -15.59 -9.68 -10.28
CA LEU A 81 -15.32 -8.49 -11.06
C LEU A 81 -14.19 -8.76 -12.04
N SER A 82 -14.35 -8.25 -13.27
CA SER A 82 -13.24 -8.15 -14.21
C SER A 82 -12.41 -6.91 -13.91
N ARG A 83 -11.20 -6.85 -14.45
CA ARG A 83 -10.33 -5.67 -14.44
C ARG A 83 -11.06 -4.43 -14.96
N ALA A 84 -11.77 -4.58 -16.09
CA ALA A 84 -12.55 -3.50 -16.69
C ALA A 84 -13.67 -3.05 -15.75
N GLY A 85 -14.35 -3.99 -15.09
CA GLY A 85 -15.38 -3.69 -14.10
C GLY A 85 -14.84 -2.94 -12.88
N LEU A 86 -13.68 -3.35 -12.34
CA LEU A 86 -13.01 -2.65 -11.23
C LEU A 86 -12.63 -1.21 -11.61
N ARG A 87 -12.05 -1.00 -12.79
CA ARG A 87 -11.75 0.36 -13.30
C ARG A 87 -13.02 1.21 -13.41
N GLN A 88 -14.10 0.62 -13.89
CA GLN A 88 -15.39 1.31 -13.99
C GLN A 88 -15.96 1.66 -12.62
N ILE A 89 -15.82 0.77 -11.62
CA ILE A 89 -16.23 1.03 -10.25
C ILE A 89 -15.44 2.21 -9.67
N ASP A 90 -14.11 2.19 -9.77
CA ASP A 90 -13.26 3.27 -9.26
C ASP A 90 -13.62 4.62 -9.88
N ALA A 91 -13.80 4.67 -11.20
CA ALA A 91 -14.22 5.88 -11.90
C ALA A 91 -15.58 6.39 -11.40
N LEU A 92 -16.56 5.50 -11.24
CA LEU A 92 -17.90 5.88 -10.79
C LEU A 92 -17.95 6.31 -9.32
N CYS A 93 -17.11 5.73 -8.45
CA CYS A 93 -16.98 6.20 -7.07
C CYS A 93 -16.61 7.69 -7.03
N VAL A 94 -15.67 8.11 -7.89
CA VAL A 94 -15.25 9.50 -8.00
C VAL A 94 -16.32 10.34 -8.70
N GLU A 95 -16.68 9.97 -9.93
CA GLU A 95 -17.52 10.79 -10.82
C GLU A 95 -18.96 10.94 -10.33
N ARG A 96 -19.55 9.87 -9.78
CA ARG A 96 -20.96 9.85 -9.38
C ARG A 96 -21.18 10.11 -7.90
N TYR A 97 -20.27 9.63 -7.05
CA TYR A 97 -20.43 9.71 -5.59
C TYR A 97 -19.50 10.71 -4.93
N GLY A 98 -18.58 11.33 -5.67
CA GLY A 98 -17.63 12.30 -5.11
C GLY A 98 -16.66 11.70 -4.10
N LEU A 99 -16.48 10.38 -4.11
CA LEU A 99 -15.54 9.70 -3.22
C LEU A 99 -14.12 9.86 -3.78
N PRO A 100 -13.24 10.62 -3.11
CA PRO A 100 -11.89 10.83 -3.60
C PRO A 100 -11.09 9.52 -3.53
N THR A 101 -10.26 9.26 -4.53
CA THR A 101 -9.45 8.03 -4.64
C THR A 101 -8.54 7.81 -3.43
N ILE A 102 -8.00 8.89 -2.86
CA ILE A 102 -7.18 8.81 -1.64
C ILE A 102 -7.95 8.28 -0.42
N ALA A 103 -9.26 8.52 -0.33
CA ALA A 103 -10.07 7.97 0.76
C ALA A 103 -10.35 6.47 0.54
N LEU A 104 -10.55 6.05 -0.71
CA LEU A 104 -10.66 4.62 -1.05
C LEU A 104 -9.35 3.88 -0.72
N MET A 105 -8.21 4.47 -1.07
CA MET A 105 -6.87 3.97 -0.74
C MET A 105 -6.63 3.90 0.78
N GLU A 106 -7.04 4.92 1.54
CA GLU A 106 -6.91 4.90 3.00
C GLU A 106 -7.73 3.76 3.62
N ASN A 107 -8.95 3.52 3.13
CA ASN A 107 -9.78 2.41 3.60
C ASN A 107 -9.18 1.05 3.21
N ALA A 108 -8.67 0.91 1.99
CA ALA A 108 -7.96 -0.29 1.53
C ALA A 108 -6.76 -0.60 2.43
N ALA A 109 -5.93 0.41 2.69
CA ALA A 109 -4.75 0.32 3.52
C ALA A 109 -5.06 -0.08 4.96
N ALA A 110 -6.14 0.46 5.55
CA ALA A 110 -6.58 0.06 6.89
C ALA A 110 -6.96 -1.42 6.96
N GLN A 111 -7.59 -1.98 5.90
CA GLN A 111 -7.91 -3.41 5.83
C GLN A 111 -6.65 -4.26 5.67
N VAL A 112 -5.69 -3.83 4.85
CA VAL A 112 -4.38 -4.50 4.71
C VAL A 112 -3.64 -4.52 6.05
N ALA A 113 -3.57 -3.39 6.75
CA ALA A 113 -2.95 -3.29 8.06
C ALA A 113 -3.63 -4.22 9.08
N ALA A 114 -4.96 -4.25 9.13
CA ALA A 114 -5.70 -5.13 10.05
C ALA A 114 -5.50 -6.64 9.75
N VAL A 115 -5.29 -7.02 8.48
CA VAL A 115 -4.90 -8.39 8.12
C VAL A 115 -3.45 -8.66 8.54
N ALA A 116 -2.53 -7.74 8.25
CA ALA A 116 -1.13 -7.86 8.65
C ALA A 116 -0.97 -7.98 10.17
N GLU A 117 -1.68 -7.17 10.96
CA GLU A 117 -1.68 -7.26 12.43
C GLU A 117 -2.12 -8.64 12.91
N ARG A 118 -3.17 -9.24 12.31
CA ARG A 118 -3.58 -10.61 12.63
C ARG A 118 -2.49 -11.64 12.31
N MET A 119 -1.84 -11.51 11.16
CA MET A 119 -0.71 -12.38 10.80
C MET A 119 0.48 -12.22 11.76
N LEU A 120 0.70 -11.01 12.27
CA LEU A 120 1.76 -10.69 13.24
C LEU A 120 1.41 -11.16 14.67
N LEU A 121 0.13 -11.28 15.04
CA LEU A 121 -0.26 -11.92 16.29
C LEU A 121 0.06 -13.42 16.27
N GLU A 122 -0.16 -14.08 15.13
CA GLU A 122 0.20 -15.49 14.95
C GLU A 122 1.71 -15.70 14.90
N ARG A 123 2.43 -14.77 14.26
CA ARG A 123 3.88 -14.86 14.10
C ARG A 123 4.54 -13.47 14.15
N PRO A 124 4.94 -13.00 15.35
CA PRO A 124 5.49 -11.66 15.53
C PRO A 124 6.81 -11.46 14.79
N GLY A 125 7.03 -10.24 14.30
CA GLY A 125 8.24 -9.86 13.61
C GLY A 125 8.15 -8.50 12.93
N PRO A 126 9.22 -8.05 12.26
CA PRO A 126 9.20 -6.82 11.48
C PRO A 126 8.40 -7.00 10.18
N VAL A 127 8.00 -5.87 9.61
CA VAL A 127 7.26 -5.79 8.35
C VAL A 127 8.12 -5.14 7.28
N LEU A 128 8.25 -5.79 6.13
CA LEU A 128 8.82 -5.21 4.91
C LEU A 128 7.72 -5.02 3.86
N VAL A 129 7.41 -3.77 3.51
CA VAL A 129 6.40 -3.46 2.49
C VAL A 129 7.07 -3.13 1.16
N VAL A 130 6.85 -3.95 0.13
CA VAL A 130 7.41 -3.75 -1.21
C VAL A 130 6.39 -3.02 -2.07
N CYS A 131 6.66 -1.76 -2.42
CA CYS A 131 5.69 -0.87 -3.05
C CYS A 131 6.05 -0.57 -4.50
N GLY A 132 5.09 -0.76 -5.41
CA GLY A 132 5.15 -0.26 -6.78
C GLY A 132 4.85 1.23 -6.87
N ARG A 133 5.01 1.82 -8.06
CA ARG A 133 4.76 3.26 -8.28
C ARG A 133 3.28 3.66 -8.47
N GLY A 134 2.40 2.67 -8.63
CA GLY A 134 0.97 2.86 -8.90
C GLY A 134 0.11 2.80 -7.64
N ASN A 135 -1.21 2.77 -7.82
CA ASN A 135 -2.18 2.77 -6.70
C ASN A 135 -1.95 1.63 -5.70
N ASN A 136 -1.63 0.42 -6.17
CA ASN A 136 -1.34 -0.71 -5.27
C ASN A 136 -0.18 -0.41 -4.31
N GLY A 137 0.85 0.28 -4.80
CA GLY A 137 1.95 0.73 -3.95
C GLY A 137 1.55 1.86 -3.01
N GLY A 138 0.60 2.71 -3.41
CA GLY A 138 -0.05 3.68 -2.52
C GLY A 138 -0.79 3.01 -1.36
N ASP A 139 -1.56 1.94 -1.64
CA ASP A 139 -2.22 1.13 -0.63
C ASP A 139 -1.20 0.53 0.35
N GLY A 140 -0.08 -0.01 -0.18
CA GLY A 140 1.04 -0.50 0.62
C GLY A 140 1.71 0.57 1.49
N LEU A 141 1.98 1.75 0.93
CA LEU A 141 2.58 2.88 1.66
C LEU A 141 1.69 3.37 2.80
N ALA A 142 0.38 3.47 2.55
CA ALA A 142 -0.59 3.80 3.58
C ALA A 142 -0.66 2.71 4.65
N ALA A 143 -0.67 1.42 4.26
CA ALA A 143 -0.66 0.30 5.20
C ALA A 143 0.62 0.29 6.06
N ALA A 144 1.77 0.62 5.47
CA ALA A 144 3.03 0.77 6.19
C ALA A 144 2.94 1.85 7.28
N ARG A 145 2.30 2.99 6.98
CA ARG A 145 2.01 4.04 7.97
C ARG A 145 1.10 3.53 9.09
N HIS A 146 0.04 2.80 8.77
CA HIS A 146 -0.86 2.24 9.79
C HIS A 146 -0.11 1.28 10.72
N LEU A 147 0.68 0.37 10.17
CA LEU A 147 1.47 -0.59 10.94
C LEU A 147 2.53 0.09 11.81
N HIS A 148 3.20 1.12 11.28
CA HIS A 148 4.14 1.93 12.06
C HIS A 148 3.45 2.63 13.23
N ASN A 149 2.29 3.25 13.00
CA ASN A 149 1.50 3.89 14.06
C ASN A 149 0.99 2.89 15.12
N ALA A 150 0.76 1.64 14.74
CA ALA A 150 0.43 0.55 15.65
C ALA A 150 1.64 0.01 16.44
N GLY A 151 2.85 0.54 16.19
CA GLY A 151 4.07 0.18 16.91
C GLY A 151 4.86 -0.97 16.29
N HIS A 152 4.51 -1.42 15.08
CA HIS A 152 5.29 -2.45 14.38
C HIS A 152 6.58 -1.86 13.78
N ALA A 153 7.66 -2.64 13.86
CA ALA A 153 8.91 -2.33 13.17
C ALA A 153 8.70 -2.47 11.65
N THR A 154 8.50 -1.36 10.95
CA THR A 154 8.14 -1.35 9.53
C THR A 154 9.20 -0.66 8.68
N ALA A 155 9.61 -1.34 7.60
CA ALA A 155 10.44 -0.79 6.54
C ALA A 155 9.69 -0.86 5.20
N VAL A 156 10.02 0.06 4.29
CA VAL A 156 9.43 0.14 2.96
C VAL A 156 10.52 0.00 1.90
N LEU A 157 10.27 -0.78 0.86
CA LEU A 157 11.09 -0.84 -0.34
C LEU A 157 10.30 -0.27 -1.52
N LEU A 158 10.80 0.78 -2.15
CA LEU A 158 10.21 1.34 -3.37
C LEU A 158 10.80 0.66 -4.60
N ALA A 159 9.94 0.15 -5.48
CA ALA A 159 10.36 -0.50 -6.72
C ALA A 159 10.93 0.46 -7.78
N ALA A 160 10.83 1.76 -7.54
CA ALA A 160 11.31 2.82 -8.41
C ALA A 160 11.70 4.05 -7.59
N GLU A 161 12.41 4.99 -8.21
CA GLU A 161 12.72 6.28 -7.61
C GLU A 161 11.46 7.04 -7.18
N PRO A 162 11.47 7.76 -6.03
CA PRO A 162 10.33 8.53 -5.53
C PRO A 162 9.66 9.45 -6.57
N ALA A 163 10.46 10.06 -7.45
CA ALA A 163 9.97 10.95 -8.50
C ALA A 163 9.08 10.25 -9.56
N ARG A 164 9.06 8.92 -9.60
CA ARG A 164 8.20 8.13 -10.49
C ARG A 164 6.84 7.76 -9.89
N PHE A 165 6.62 8.08 -8.62
CA PHE A 165 5.32 7.93 -7.96
C PHE A 165 4.46 9.14 -8.32
N GLY A 166 3.20 8.90 -8.66
CA GLY A 166 2.23 9.95 -9.00
C GLY A 166 0.92 9.78 -8.25
N GLY A 167 0.05 10.80 -8.31
CA GLY A 167 -1.27 10.78 -7.68
C GLY A 167 -1.22 10.45 -6.18
N ASP A 168 -2.15 9.62 -5.73
CA ASP A 168 -2.29 9.26 -4.31
C ASP A 168 -1.10 8.47 -3.78
N ALA A 169 -0.43 7.66 -4.61
CA ALA A 169 0.78 6.94 -4.21
C ALA A 169 1.92 7.89 -3.85
N ALA A 170 2.07 9.01 -4.58
CA ALA A 170 3.03 10.05 -4.24
C ALA A 170 2.67 10.76 -2.93
N ALA A 171 1.37 11.00 -2.70
CA ALA A 171 0.89 11.60 -1.46
C ALA A 171 1.22 10.72 -0.25
N GLN A 172 0.91 9.42 -0.30
CA GLN A 172 1.23 8.48 0.77
C GLN A 172 2.75 8.32 0.96
N LEU A 173 3.53 8.26 -0.12
CA LEU A 173 4.99 8.23 -0.02
C LEU A 173 5.54 9.47 0.72
N SER A 174 4.99 10.64 0.42
CA SER A 174 5.38 11.89 1.05
C SER A 174 5.07 11.89 2.55
N VAL A 175 3.99 11.23 2.98
CA VAL A 175 3.66 11.05 4.41
C VAL A 175 4.65 10.08 5.06
N VAL A 176 4.87 8.91 4.47
CA VAL A 176 5.81 7.88 4.94
C VAL A 176 7.22 8.46 5.17
N GLN A 177 7.71 9.28 4.23
CA GLN A 177 9.01 9.94 4.35
C GLN A 177 9.04 10.98 5.48
N ARG A 178 7.99 11.79 5.65
CA ARG A 178 7.91 12.80 6.73
C ARG A 178 7.77 12.19 8.11
N MET A 179 7.19 10.99 8.21
CA MET A 179 7.15 10.20 9.44
C MET A 179 8.50 9.55 9.77
N GLY A 180 9.48 9.58 8.87
CA GLY A 180 10.81 9.04 9.10
C GLY A 180 10.86 7.51 9.07
N LEU A 181 9.91 6.84 8.39
CA LEU A 181 9.99 5.40 8.19
C LEU A 181 11.28 5.05 7.42
N ARG A 182 11.84 3.88 7.70
CA ARG A 182 12.99 3.35 6.96
C ARG A 182 12.56 3.00 5.53
N VAL A 183 13.06 3.74 4.55
CA VAL A 183 12.74 3.55 3.13
C VAL A 183 14.01 3.18 2.34
N GLY A 184 13.98 2.05 1.65
CA GLY A 184 14.94 1.71 0.60
C GLY A 184 14.36 1.94 -0.79
N VAL A 185 15.23 2.17 -1.78
CA VAL A 185 14.86 2.39 -3.17
C VAL A 185 15.59 1.38 -4.05
N THR A 186 14.84 0.67 -4.90
CA THR A 186 15.39 -0.30 -5.84
C THR A 186 16.15 0.41 -6.94
N ASN A 187 17.45 0.10 -7.07
CA ASN A 187 18.25 0.50 -8.22
C ASN A 187 17.92 -0.42 -9.40
N PRO A 188 17.47 0.07 -10.55
CA PRO A 188 17.20 -0.79 -11.71
C PRO A 188 18.42 -1.56 -12.22
N ALA A 189 19.63 -1.06 -11.98
CA ALA A 189 20.87 -1.75 -12.34
C ALA A 189 21.23 -2.90 -11.37
N ASP A 190 20.68 -2.89 -10.16
CA ASP A 190 20.79 -3.97 -9.19
C ASP A 190 19.51 -4.07 -8.35
N PRO A 191 18.42 -4.64 -8.91
CA PRO A 191 17.14 -4.61 -8.24
C PRO A 191 17.06 -5.44 -6.95
N ARG A 192 18.02 -6.35 -6.74
CA ARG A 192 18.06 -7.24 -5.56
C ARG A 192 18.83 -6.63 -4.39
N ALA A 193 19.81 -5.77 -4.63
CA ALA A 193 20.63 -5.19 -3.56
C ALA A 193 19.81 -4.44 -2.50
N ALA A 194 18.87 -3.59 -2.91
CA ALA A 194 18.06 -2.82 -1.96
C ALA A 194 17.15 -3.73 -1.10
N PHE A 195 16.54 -4.74 -1.71
CA PHE A 195 15.78 -5.76 -0.97
C PHE A 195 16.68 -6.49 0.01
N GLY A 196 17.83 -7.00 -0.44
CA GLY A 196 18.76 -7.76 0.40
C GLY A 196 19.40 -6.92 1.52
N ALA A 197 19.59 -5.61 1.33
CA ALA A 197 20.07 -4.71 2.35
C ALA A 197 19.02 -4.45 3.44
N LEU A 198 17.76 -4.24 3.07
CA LEU A 198 16.68 -4.13 4.05
C LEU A 198 16.45 -5.47 4.76
N TRP A 199 16.36 -6.55 4.01
CA TRP A 199 16.09 -7.90 4.53
C TRP A 199 17.12 -8.34 5.58
N ARG A 200 18.43 -8.17 5.32
CA ARG A 200 19.49 -8.58 6.26
C ARG A 200 19.47 -7.83 7.60
N ASP A 201 18.90 -6.65 7.64
CA ASP A 201 18.82 -5.84 8.86
C ASP A 201 17.53 -6.10 9.66
N LEU A 202 16.65 -6.96 9.16
CA LEU A 202 15.41 -7.34 9.82
C LEU A 202 15.60 -8.69 10.53
N PRO A 203 15.28 -8.82 11.82
CA PRO A 203 15.30 -10.11 12.49
C PRO A 203 14.18 -11.01 11.96
N ASP A 204 14.49 -12.30 11.80
CA ASP A 204 13.49 -13.31 11.47
C ASP A 204 12.54 -13.56 12.66
N PRO A 205 11.26 -13.90 12.41
CA PRO A 205 10.62 -14.03 11.10
C PRO A 205 10.08 -12.68 10.56
N VAL A 206 10.21 -12.43 9.26
CA VAL A 206 9.67 -11.20 8.62
C VAL A 206 8.27 -11.46 8.02
N LEU A 207 7.38 -10.46 8.09
CA LEU A 207 6.20 -10.36 7.24
C LEU A 207 6.50 -9.46 6.04
N VAL A 208 6.39 -10.00 4.83
CA VAL A 208 6.53 -9.24 3.59
C VAL A 208 5.14 -8.89 3.08
N ILE A 209 4.88 -7.60 2.86
CA ILE A 209 3.67 -7.12 2.20
C ILE A 209 4.00 -6.83 0.74
N ASP A 210 3.40 -7.58 -0.17
CA ASP A 210 3.50 -7.41 -1.61
C ASP A 210 2.47 -6.39 -2.09
N ALA A 211 2.92 -5.15 -2.31
CA ALA A 211 2.17 -4.04 -2.86
C ALA A 211 2.79 -3.57 -4.19
N LEU A 212 3.43 -4.48 -4.93
CA LEU A 212 4.23 -4.14 -6.11
C LEU A 212 3.37 -3.89 -7.36
N LEU A 213 2.47 -4.80 -7.69
CA LEU A 213 1.56 -4.74 -8.84
C LEU A 213 0.15 -5.18 -8.41
N GLY A 214 -0.88 -4.42 -8.79
CA GLY A 214 -2.28 -4.79 -8.55
C GLY A 214 -3.06 -4.92 -9.86
N THR A 215 -4.39 -4.77 -9.79
CA THR A 215 -5.32 -4.88 -10.94
C THR A 215 -4.97 -3.95 -12.12
N GLY A 216 -4.16 -2.91 -11.91
CA GLY A 216 -3.69 -2.03 -12.98
C GLY A 216 -2.63 -2.62 -13.92
N ALA A 217 -1.94 -3.69 -13.54
CA ALA A 217 -0.78 -4.20 -14.29
C ALA A 217 -1.17 -5.05 -15.51
N GLU A 218 -0.73 -4.65 -16.70
CA GLU A 218 -1.05 -5.31 -17.97
C GLU A 218 0.22 -5.67 -18.75
N GLY A 219 0.08 -6.66 -19.63
CA GLY A 219 1.16 -7.12 -20.48
C GLY A 219 2.19 -8.00 -19.76
N PRO A 220 3.12 -8.62 -20.51
CA PRO A 220 4.13 -9.49 -19.92
C PRO A 220 5.08 -8.70 -19.01
N ILE A 221 5.43 -9.29 -17.87
CA ILE A 221 6.51 -8.75 -17.02
C ILE A 221 7.85 -8.92 -17.76
N ASP A 222 8.60 -7.84 -17.89
CA ASP A 222 9.98 -7.88 -18.37
C ASP A 222 10.83 -8.76 -17.42
N PRO A 223 11.36 -9.91 -17.89
CA PRO A 223 12.16 -10.81 -17.06
C PRO A 223 13.44 -10.17 -16.50
N GLN A 224 13.95 -9.12 -17.17
CA GLN A 224 15.14 -8.38 -16.72
C GLN A 224 14.75 -7.12 -15.93
N GLY A 225 13.47 -6.81 -15.83
CA GLY A 225 12.97 -5.61 -15.17
C GLY A 225 12.98 -5.71 -13.64
N PRO A 226 12.91 -4.57 -12.92
CA PRO A 226 12.85 -4.56 -11.46
C PRO A 226 11.69 -5.37 -10.88
N ALA A 227 10.54 -5.41 -11.54
CA ALA A 227 9.37 -6.14 -11.07
C ALA A 227 9.64 -7.66 -10.98
N ALA A 228 10.20 -8.27 -12.04
CA ALA A 228 10.55 -9.69 -12.04
C ALA A 228 11.53 -10.05 -10.90
N HIS A 229 12.53 -9.21 -10.69
CA HIS A 229 13.53 -9.40 -9.65
C HIS A 229 12.95 -9.29 -8.24
N LEU A 230 12.08 -8.31 -8.00
CA LEU A 230 11.42 -8.14 -6.70
C LEU A 230 10.42 -9.26 -6.41
N ILE A 231 9.66 -9.72 -7.40
CA ILE A 231 8.81 -10.91 -7.27
C ILE A 231 9.65 -12.13 -6.88
N GLY A 232 10.79 -12.33 -7.56
CA GLY A 232 11.74 -13.39 -7.21
C GLY A 232 12.29 -13.26 -5.79
N ALA A 233 12.58 -12.05 -5.32
CA ALA A 233 13.06 -11.79 -3.97
C ALA A 233 11.99 -12.04 -2.89
N ILE A 234 10.73 -11.67 -3.14
CA ILE A 234 9.60 -11.95 -2.25
C ILE A 234 9.39 -13.46 -2.11
N ASN A 235 9.36 -14.18 -3.23
CA ASN A 235 9.24 -15.64 -3.21
C ASN A 235 10.42 -16.29 -2.49
N GLU A 236 11.64 -15.78 -2.68
CA GLU A 236 12.81 -16.26 -1.95
C GLU A 236 12.69 -16.08 -0.44
N ALA A 237 12.32 -14.88 -0.01
CA ALA A 237 12.06 -14.59 1.40
C ALA A 237 11.02 -15.56 1.99
N ARG A 238 9.95 -15.85 1.25
CA ARG A 238 8.96 -16.85 1.66
C ARG A 238 9.56 -18.24 1.85
N ARG A 239 10.40 -18.71 0.91
CA ARG A 239 11.11 -20.00 1.05
C ARG A 239 12.05 -20.04 2.25
N LEU A 240 12.64 -18.90 2.62
CA LEU A 240 13.48 -18.74 3.81
C LEU A 240 12.68 -18.59 5.10
N GLY A 241 11.35 -18.65 5.04
CA GLY A 241 10.48 -18.67 6.21
C GLY A 241 9.70 -17.38 6.42
N ALA A 242 9.78 -16.36 5.56
CA ALA A 242 8.89 -15.19 5.62
C ALA A 242 7.42 -15.58 5.40
N ARG A 243 6.49 -14.77 5.93
CA ARG A 243 5.10 -14.78 5.47
C ARG A 243 4.91 -13.70 4.43
N VAL A 244 4.02 -13.93 3.47
CA VAL A 244 3.72 -12.99 2.38
C VAL A 244 2.23 -12.64 2.41
N LEU A 245 1.94 -11.34 2.48
CA LEU A 245 0.60 -10.77 2.33
C LEU A 245 0.54 -9.97 1.03
N ALA A 246 -0.29 -10.39 0.07
CA ALA A 246 -0.51 -9.64 -1.16
C ALA A 246 -1.60 -8.58 -0.99
N VAL A 247 -1.35 -7.40 -1.55
CA VAL A 247 -2.31 -6.30 -1.64
C VAL A 247 -2.98 -6.34 -3.01
N ASP A 248 -4.31 -6.35 -3.01
CA ASP A 248 -5.21 -6.48 -4.15
C ASP A 248 -5.18 -7.86 -4.83
N LEU A 249 -4.01 -8.28 -5.30
CA LEU A 249 -3.71 -9.60 -5.87
C LEU A 249 -2.19 -9.85 -5.86
N PRO A 250 -1.71 -11.10 -5.85
CA PRO A 250 -0.28 -11.41 -5.88
C PRO A 250 0.38 -10.80 -7.12
N SER A 251 1.45 -10.04 -6.92
CA SER A 251 2.13 -9.34 -8.01
C SER A 251 2.58 -10.30 -9.10
N GLY A 252 2.23 -9.95 -10.34
CA GLY A 252 2.42 -10.78 -11.51
C GLY A 252 1.23 -11.64 -11.89
N MET A 253 0.14 -11.66 -11.10
CA MET A 253 -1.11 -12.29 -11.50
C MET A 253 -1.92 -11.36 -12.42
N ASP A 254 -2.53 -11.93 -13.45
CA ASP A 254 -3.54 -11.25 -14.25
C ASP A 254 -4.92 -11.37 -13.58
N ALA A 255 -5.58 -10.23 -13.37
CA ALA A 255 -6.85 -10.15 -12.64
C ALA A 255 -8.02 -10.88 -13.31
N ASP A 256 -7.99 -11.10 -14.63
CA ASP A 256 -9.10 -11.70 -15.37
C ASP A 256 -8.91 -13.21 -15.58
N THR A 257 -7.66 -13.66 -15.70
CA THR A 257 -7.31 -15.05 -16.02
C THR A 257 -6.71 -15.82 -14.85
N GLY A 258 -6.18 -15.15 -13.82
CA GLY A 258 -5.55 -15.78 -12.65
C GLY A 258 -4.19 -16.41 -12.93
N ARG A 259 -3.67 -16.22 -14.15
CA ARG A 259 -2.36 -16.71 -14.59
C ARG A 259 -1.31 -15.62 -14.42
N GLY A 260 -0.04 -15.99 -14.58
CA GLY A 260 1.05 -15.02 -14.65
C GLY A 260 0.88 -14.04 -15.83
N LEU A 261 1.29 -12.79 -15.64
CA LEU A 261 1.37 -11.76 -16.66
C LEU A 261 2.50 -12.08 -17.63
N GLY A 262 2.19 -12.85 -18.68
CA GLY A 262 3.13 -13.25 -19.73
C GLY A 262 3.10 -14.75 -20.03
N PRO A 263 4.25 -15.38 -20.38
CA PRO A 263 4.32 -16.82 -20.64
C PRO A 263 4.01 -17.63 -19.37
N ALA A 264 3.84 -18.95 -19.50
CA ALA A 264 3.44 -19.83 -18.39
C ALA A 264 4.40 -19.80 -17.17
N ASN A 265 5.67 -19.43 -17.39
CA ASN A 265 6.70 -19.27 -16.37
C ASN A 265 6.94 -17.80 -15.98
N ALA A 266 5.99 -16.90 -16.27
CA ALA A 266 6.10 -15.50 -15.88
C ALA A 266 6.25 -15.36 -14.35
N PRO A 267 7.07 -14.41 -13.86
CA PRO A 267 7.21 -14.15 -12.43
C PRO A 267 5.85 -13.88 -11.78
N LEU A 268 5.54 -14.62 -10.72
CA LEU A 268 4.31 -14.50 -9.94
C LEU A 268 4.62 -14.70 -8.46
N VAL A 269 4.14 -13.80 -7.61
CA VAL A 269 4.23 -13.94 -6.16
C VAL A 269 3.35 -15.10 -5.68
N SER A 270 3.86 -15.90 -4.76
CA SER A 270 3.08 -16.86 -3.97
C SER A 270 2.87 -16.27 -2.57
N ALA A 271 1.63 -15.91 -2.26
CA ALA A 271 1.24 -15.31 -1.00
C ALA A 271 0.65 -16.35 -0.03
N ASP A 272 0.78 -16.09 1.27
CA ASP A 272 0.08 -16.84 2.32
C ASP A 272 -1.34 -16.30 2.54
N ALA A 273 -1.54 -15.01 2.28
CA ALA A 273 -2.85 -14.37 2.24
C ALA A 273 -2.88 -13.22 1.23
N THR A 274 -4.07 -12.86 0.75
CA THR A 274 -4.35 -11.78 -0.19
C THR A 274 -5.51 -10.93 0.29
N VAL A 275 -5.32 -9.61 0.40
CA VAL A 275 -6.39 -8.64 0.67
C VAL A 275 -6.86 -8.03 -0.63
N SER A 276 -8.00 -8.50 -1.12
CA SER A 276 -8.57 -8.09 -2.40
C SER A 276 -9.52 -6.92 -2.24
N MET A 277 -9.26 -5.82 -2.96
CA MET A 277 -10.11 -4.62 -2.89
C MET A 277 -11.44 -4.82 -3.64
N VAL A 278 -12.53 -4.30 -3.06
CA VAL A 278 -13.90 -4.27 -3.60
C VAL A 278 -14.60 -5.63 -3.71
N GLY A 279 -13.95 -6.65 -4.27
CA GLY A 279 -14.58 -7.93 -4.55
C GLY A 279 -13.60 -8.99 -5.05
N TRP A 280 -14.14 -10.14 -5.43
CA TRP A 280 -13.36 -11.21 -6.05
C TRP A 280 -12.98 -10.80 -7.46
N LYS A 281 -11.73 -11.04 -7.86
CA LYS A 281 -11.31 -10.89 -9.25
C LYS A 281 -11.67 -12.15 -10.03
N GLN A 282 -12.03 -12.01 -11.29
CA GLN A 282 -12.39 -13.16 -12.14
C GLN A 282 -11.30 -14.23 -12.16
N GLY A 283 -10.03 -13.83 -12.22
CA GLY A 283 -8.89 -14.73 -12.22
C GLY A 283 -8.76 -15.57 -10.95
N PHE A 284 -9.36 -15.15 -9.82
CA PHE A 284 -9.26 -15.91 -8.58
C PHE A 284 -10.02 -17.24 -8.63
N LEU A 285 -10.94 -17.38 -9.59
CA LEU A 285 -11.71 -18.60 -9.81
C LEU A 285 -10.98 -19.61 -10.70
N SER A 286 -9.82 -19.24 -11.25
CA SER A 286 -9.07 -20.10 -12.15
C SER A 286 -8.42 -21.26 -11.41
N ALA A 287 -8.38 -22.42 -12.06
CA ALA A 287 -7.65 -23.58 -11.56
C ALA A 287 -6.18 -23.21 -11.31
N GLY A 288 -5.70 -23.43 -10.09
CA GLY A 288 -4.34 -23.11 -9.66
C GLY A 288 -4.12 -21.71 -9.09
N ALA A 289 -5.08 -20.79 -9.19
CA ALA A 289 -4.94 -19.44 -8.62
C ALA A 289 -4.75 -19.48 -7.08
N ALA A 290 -5.40 -20.44 -6.41
CA ALA A 290 -5.31 -20.62 -4.96
C ALA A 290 -3.87 -20.78 -4.44
N ALA A 291 -2.99 -21.42 -5.22
CA ALA A 291 -1.59 -21.62 -4.83
C ALA A 291 -0.78 -20.32 -4.76
N ALA A 292 -1.19 -19.30 -5.54
CA ALA A 292 -0.60 -17.97 -5.50
C ALA A 292 -1.31 -17.04 -4.51
N LEU A 293 -2.63 -17.21 -4.31
CA LEU A 293 -3.46 -16.32 -3.49
C LEU A 293 -3.33 -16.54 -1.98
N GLY A 294 -3.18 -17.80 -1.55
CA GLY A 294 -3.34 -18.14 -0.14
C GLY A 294 -4.77 -17.88 0.36
N GLU A 295 -4.91 -17.48 1.63
CA GLU A 295 -6.21 -17.06 2.18
C GLU A 295 -6.67 -15.72 1.56
N VAL A 296 -7.90 -15.63 1.06
CA VAL A 296 -8.43 -14.41 0.43
C VAL A 296 -9.41 -13.69 1.34
N MET A 297 -9.11 -12.43 1.65
CA MET A 297 -10.02 -11.51 2.35
C MET A 297 -10.49 -10.41 1.40
N ILE A 298 -11.79 -10.15 1.38
CA ILE A 298 -12.34 -9.03 0.59
C ILE A 298 -12.39 -7.79 1.47
N ALA A 299 -11.68 -6.74 1.06
CA ALA A 299 -11.68 -5.45 1.72
C ALA A 299 -12.87 -4.59 1.26
N ASP A 300 -13.67 -4.15 2.22
CA ASP A 300 -14.64 -3.08 2.01
C ASP A 300 -13.91 -1.73 2.08
N ILE A 301 -13.73 -1.11 0.92
CA ILE A 301 -12.99 0.15 0.79
C ILE A 301 -13.91 1.39 0.80
N GLY A 302 -15.19 1.21 1.12
CA GLY A 302 -16.20 2.27 1.06
C GLY A 302 -16.83 2.47 -0.33
N CYS A 303 -16.62 1.52 -1.25
CA CYS A 303 -17.31 1.51 -2.54
C CYS A 303 -18.81 1.25 -2.34
N PRO A 304 -19.71 2.06 -2.95
CA PRO A 304 -21.15 1.79 -2.92
C PRO A 304 -21.50 0.38 -3.41
N ARG A 305 -22.26 -0.37 -2.62
CA ARG A 305 -22.60 -1.76 -2.92
C ARG A 305 -23.40 -1.90 -4.21
N GLU A 306 -24.20 -0.89 -4.56
CA GLU A 306 -24.97 -0.88 -5.80
C GLU A 306 -24.06 -0.91 -7.03
N LEU A 307 -22.87 -0.30 -6.98
CA LEU A 307 -21.89 -0.37 -8.07
C LEU A 307 -21.37 -1.79 -8.24
N VAL A 308 -20.99 -2.43 -7.13
CA VAL A 308 -20.50 -3.82 -7.12
C VAL A 308 -21.59 -4.77 -7.65
N ARG A 309 -22.84 -4.60 -7.20
CA ARG A 309 -23.98 -5.41 -7.65
C ARG A 309 -24.30 -5.25 -9.13
N ARG A 310 -24.18 -4.03 -9.65
CA ARG A 310 -24.52 -3.69 -11.04
C ARG A 310 -23.44 -4.12 -12.04
N ILE A 311 -22.18 -4.01 -11.65
CA ILE A 311 -21.03 -4.25 -12.53
C ILE A 311 -20.49 -5.67 -12.37
N GLY A 312 -20.55 -6.21 -11.15
CA GLY A 312 -20.07 -7.56 -10.85
C GLY A 312 -21.04 -8.64 -11.31
N ARG A 313 -20.47 -9.80 -11.64
CA ARG A 313 -21.22 -11.02 -11.88
C ARG A 313 -21.48 -11.73 -10.55
N PRO A 314 -22.73 -12.03 -10.16
CA PRO A 314 -22.99 -12.81 -8.96
C PRO A 314 -22.43 -14.22 -9.13
N LEU A 315 -21.74 -14.71 -8.09
CA LEU A 315 -21.34 -16.10 -7.99
C LEU A 315 -22.44 -16.86 -7.25
N THR A 316 -23.15 -17.71 -7.99
CA THR A 316 -24.21 -18.57 -7.46
C THR A 316 -23.68 -19.98 -7.25
N GLY A 317 -24.11 -20.65 -6.17
CA GLY A 317 -23.85 -22.09 -5.99
C GLY A 317 -22.41 -22.46 -5.59
N VAL A 318 -21.63 -21.52 -5.07
CA VAL A 318 -20.29 -21.80 -4.52
C VAL A 318 -20.30 -21.44 -3.05
N GLU A 319 -20.00 -22.41 -2.17
CA GLU A 319 -19.57 -22.14 -0.79
C GLU A 319 -18.18 -21.52 -0.84
N LEU A 320 -18.10 -20.24 -1.18
CA LEU A 320 -16.93 -19.47 -0.82
C LEU A 320 -17.00 -19.26 0.69
N ARG A 321 -15.90 -19.52 1.40
CA ARG A 321 -15.72 -19.06 2.80
C ARG A 321 -14.92 -17.75 2.79
N PRO A 322 -15.47 -16.59 2.38
CA PRO A 322 -14.78 -15.33 2.57
C PRO A 322 -14.81 -15.00 4.06
N ARG A 323 -13.66 -15.10 4.74
CA ARG A 323 -13.51 -14.49 6.06
C ARG A 323 -13.39 -12.98 5.85
N ARG A 324 -14.37 -12.22 6.35
CA ARG A 324 -14.29 -10.76 6.35
C ARG A 324 -13.10 -10.34 7.21
N ALA A 325 -12.39 -9.31 6.79
CA ALA A 325 -11.49 -8.64 7.70
C ALA A 325 -12.32 -8.04 8.85
N ALA A 326 -12.03 -8.46 10.08
CA ALA A 326 -12.70 -7.90 11.24
C ALA A 326 -12.37 -6.41 11.29
N GLY A 327 -13.39 -5.57 11.42
CA GLY A 327 -13.16 -4.16 11.72
C GLY A 327 -12.38 -4.01 13.03
N PRO A 328 -11.81 -2.83 13.32
CA PRO A 328 -10.86 -2.61 14.42
C PRO A 328 -11.38 -2.93 15.84
N HIS A 329 -12.62 -3.40 16.00
CA HIS A 329 -13.25 -3.74 17.27
C HIS A 329 -14.05 -5.06 17.29
N GLY A 330 -13.84 -5.99 16.35
CA GLY A 330 -14.51 -7.30 16.34
C GLY A 330 -13.65 -8.41 16.96
N ALA A 331 -14.15 -9.07 18.02
CA ALA A 331 -13.55 -10.31 18.52
C ALA A 331 -13.59 -11.41 17.44
N PRO A 332 -12.57 -12.29 17.35
CA PRO A 332 -12.56 -13.35 16.36
C PRO A 332 -13.65 -14.40 16.66
N ASP A 333 -14.36 -14.83 15.62
CA ASP A 333 -15.28 -15.96 15.68
C ASP A 333 -14.49 -17.23 16.04
N THR A 334 -14.74 -17.76 17.23
CA THR A 334 -14.26 -19.08 17.66
C THR A 334 -14.90 -20.17 16.80
N PRO A 335 -14.14 -21.12 16.23
CA PRO A 335 -14.73 -22.32 15.64
C PRO A 335 -15.37 -23.14 16.77
N SER A 336 -16.66 -23.44 16.63
CA SER A 336 -17.32 -24.47 17.43
C SER A 336 -16.83 -25.85 16.96
N ASP A 337 -16.14 -26.58 17.84
CA ASP A 337 -15.81 -27.98 17.64
C ASP A 337 -17.09 -28.82 17.45
N PRO A 338 -17.07 -29.86 16.59
CA PRO A 338 -18.19 -30.78 16.49
C PRO A 338 -18.19 -31.70 17.73
N GLU A 339 -19.30 -31.71 18.46
CA GLU A 339 -19.51 -32.66 19.56
C GLU A 339 -19.51 -34.12 19.04
N PRO A 340 -18.96 -35.07 19.82
CA PRO A 340 -19.03 -36.49 19.48
C PRO A 340 -20.45 -37.00 19.71
N SER A 341 -21.05 -37.57 18.67
CA SER A 341 -22.29 -38.34 18.78
C SER A 341 -22.07 -39.55 19.69
N GLY A 342 -22.62 -39.49 20.89
CA GLY A 342 -22.83 -40.66 21.73
C GLY A 342 -23.79 -41.63 21.05
N LEU A 343 -23.37 -42.89 20.95
CA LEU A 343 -24.29 -44.02 20.91
C LEU A 343 -23.99 -44.83 22.18
N ASP A 344 -24.88 -44.65 23.16
CA ASP A 344 -25.03 -45.56 24.28
C ASP A 344 -25.34 -46.97 23.75
N GLY A 345 -24.68 -47.97 24.33
CA GLY A 345 -24.98 -49.37 24.09
C GLY A 345 -26.19 -49.86 24.89
N ALA A 346 -26.73 -51.01 24.48
CA ALA A 346 -27.16 -52.10 25.37
C ALA A 346 -27.71 -53.28 24.54
N ASN A 347 -27.25 -54.49 24.91
CA ASN A 347 -27.57 -55.85 24.45
C ASN A 347 -26.93 -56.36 23.16
#